data_AF-A0A441U106-F1
#
_entry.id   AF-A0A441U106-F1
#
_cell.length_a   1.000
_cell.length_b   1.000
_cell.length_c   1.000
_cell.angle_alpha   90.00
_cell.angle_beta   90.00
_cell.angle_gamma   90.00
#
_symmetry.space_group_name_H-M   'P 1'
#
loop_
_entity.id
_entity.type
_entity.pdbx_description
1 polymer ?
#
loop_
_entity_poly.entity_id
_entity_poly.type
_entity_poly.pdbx_seq_one_letter_code
_entity_poly.pdbx_strand_id
1 'polypeptide(L)' 'MRKRDRDRAEALRLAGGPTPTLRERAVALARERGEVRTAELTAIGIPRCYLSRMCDEGLLVKVGYGRHRAVLPKAA' A
#
# COMPACT_ATOMS: atom_id res chain seq x y z
N MET A 1 4.96 9.57 -16.33
CA MET A 1 3.80 8.93 -15.68
C MET A 1 3.62 7.52 -16.24
N ARG A 2 3.83 6.44 -15.47
CA ARG A 2 3.66 5.07 -16.00
C ARG A 2 2.16 4.75 -16.12
N LYS A 3 1.69 4.80 -17.37
CA LYS A 3 0.31 4.71 -17.87
C LYS A 3 -0.54 3.52 -17.35
N ARG A 4 0.07 2.47 -16.77
CA ARG A 4 -0.59 1.18 -16.50
C ARG A 4 -1.33 1.06 -15.16
N ASP A 5 -0.88 1.73 -14.09
CA ASP A 5 -1.56 1.65 -12.78
C ASP A 5 -2.82 2.52 -12.75
N ARG A 6 -2.79 3.65 -13.47
CA ARG A 6 -3.92 4.59 -13.54
C ARG A 6 -5.11 4.02 -14.33
N ASP A 7 -4.80 3.29 -15.40
CA ASP A 7 -5.77 2.69 -16.31
C ASP A 7 -6.58 1.56 -15.66
N ARG A 8 -5.96 0.77 -14.77
CA ARG A 8 -6.65 -0.32 -14.04
C ARG A 8 -7.63 0.16 -12.97
N ALA A 9 -7.33 1.28 -12.31
CA ALA A 9 -8.22 1.85 -11.30
C ALA A 9 -9.52 2.41 -11.93
N GLU A 10 -9.46 2.86 -13.18
CA GLU A 10 -10.66 3.26 -13.94
C GLU A 10 -11.45 2.05 -14.47
N ALA A 11 -10.79 1.01 -14.98
CA ALA A 11 -11.46 -0.18 -15.51
C ALA A 11 -12.26 -0.98 -14.45
N LEU A 12 -11.84 -0.94 -13.17
CA LEU A 12 -12.49 -1.67 -12.08
C LEU A 12 -13.77 -1.01 -11.53
N ARG A 13 -14.05 0.27 -11.87
CA ARG A 13 -15.29 0.94 -11.44
C ARG A 13 -16.55 0.36 -12.10
N LEU A 14 -16.41 -0.34 -13.23
CA LEU A 14 -17.56 -0.85 -14.00
C LEU A 14 -18.09 -2.22 -13.50
N ALA A 15 -17.40 -2.94 -12.61
CA ALA A 15 -17.61 -4.39 -12.41
C ALA A 15 -18.04 -4.87 -11.00
N GLY A 16 -18.44 -3.98 -10.07
CA GLY A 16 -19.11 -4.43 -8.82
C GLY A 16 -18.20 -4.82 -7.64
N GLY A 17 -17.02 -4.20 -7.51
CA GLY A 17 -16.23 -4.19 -6.27
C GLY A 17 -14.76 -4.56 -6.48
N PRO A 18 -13.79 -3.67 -6.14
CA PRO A 18 -12.40 -3.88 -6.50
C PRO A 18 -11.74 -4.97 -5.65
N THR A 19 -11.05 -5.91 -6.30
CA THR A 19 -10.04 -6.74 -5.64
C THR A 19 -8.97 -5.81 -5.08
N PRO A 20 -8.64 -5.85 -3.77
CA PRO A 20 -7.74 -4.88 -3.17
C PRO A 20 -6.37 -4.99 -3.83
N THR A 21 -5.90 -3.87 -4.36
CA THR A 21 -4.59 -3.78 -5.01
C THR A 21 -3.47 -4.08 -3.99
N LEU A 22 -2.27 -4.41 -4.48
CA LEU A 22 -1.10 -4.61 -3.59
C LEU A 22 -0.86 -3.41 -2.65
N ARG A 23 -1.18 -2.19 -3.13
CA ARG A 23 -1.13 -0.93 -2.38
C ARG A 23 -2.13 -0.93 -1.23
N GLU A 24 -3.38 -1.23 -1.54
CA GLU A 24 -4.46 -1.26 -0.54
C GLU A 24 -4.23 -2.35 0.50
N ARG A 25 -3.73 -3.53 0.10
CA ARG A 25 -3.37 -4.61 1.02
C ARG A 25 -2.25 -4.19 1.98
N ALA A 26 -1.23 -3.48 1.48
CA ALA A 26 -0.14 -2.96 2.29
C ALA A 26 -0.64 -1.95 3.34
N VAL A 27 -1.46 -1.01 2.90
CA VAL A 27 -2.01 0.05 3.76
C VAL A 27 -3.01 -0.53 4.75
N ALA A 28 -3.87 -1.47 4.34
CA ALA A 28 -4.81 -2.14 5.24
C ALA A 28 -4.08 -2.88 6.36
N LEU A 29 -3.06 -3.68 6.02
CA LEU A 29 -2.25 -4.38 7.03
C LEU A 29 -1.55 -3.39 7.98
N ALA A 30 -0.99 -2.31 7.42
CA ALA A 30 -0.31 -1.28 8.20
C ALA A 30 -1.28 -0.46 9.08
N ARG A 31 -2.56 -0.34 8.70
CA ARG A 31 -3.61 0.28 9.54
C ARG A 31 -4.07 -0.66 10.64
N GLU A 32 -4.29 -1.94 10.33
CA GLU A 32 -4.75 -2.94 11.28
C GLU A 32 -3.72 -3.17 12.40
N ARG A 33 -2.43 -3.24 12.06
CA ARG A 33 -1.35 -3.49 13.03
C ARG A 33 -0.66 -2.23 13.55
N GLY A 34 -0.92 -1.08 12.95
CA GLY A 34 -0.26 0.19 13.25
C GLY A 34 1.18 0.26 12.75
N GLU A 35 2.05 -0.63 13.21
CA GLU A 35 3.42 -0.81 12.72
C GLU A 35 3.60 -2.20 12.12
N VAL A 36 4.02 -2.25 10.86
CA VAL A 36 4.26 -3.49 10.13
C VAL A 36 5.72 -3.63 9.77
N ARG A 37 6.24 -4.85 9.90
CA ARG A 37 7.60 -5.15 9.45
C ARG A 37 7.62 -5.40 7.94
N THR A 38 8.74 -5.09 7.30
CA THR A 38 8.99 -5.46 5.90
C THR A 38 8.77 -6.96 5.65
N ALA A 39 9.14 -7.81 6.61
CA ALA A 39 8.90 -9.26 6.53
C ALA A 39 7.41 -9.62 6.45
N GLU A 40 6.54 -8.93 7.19
CA GLU A 40 5.09 -9.20 7.14
C GLU A 40 4.48 -8.73 5.82
N LEU A 41 4.91 -7.58 5.32
CA LEU A 41 4.50 -7.08 4.02
C LEU A 41 4.95 -8.03 2.90
N THR A 42 6.18 -8.56 2.97
CA THR A 42 6.66 -9.57 2.03
C THR A 42 5.93 -10.90 2.17
N ALA A 43 5.55 -11.32 3.38
CA ALA A 43 4.76 -12.53 3.61
C ALA A 43 3.38 -12.48 2.95
N ILE A 44 2.75 -11.30 2.90
CA ILE A 44 1.47 -11.11 2.17
C ILE A 44 1.66 -10.91 0.66
N GLY A 45 2.89 -10.98 0.16
CA GLY A 45 3.24 -10.90 -1.25
C GLY A 45 3.61 -9.50 -1.75
N ILE A 46 3.97 -8.56 -0.87
CA ILE A 46 4.43 -7.22 -1.27
C ILE A 46 5.96 -7.21 -1.40
N PRO A 47 6.50 -6.98 -2.61
CA PRO A 47 7.94 -6.91 -2.80
C PRO A 47 8.57 -5.70 -2.11
N ARG A 48 9.79 -5.85 -1.59
CA ARG A 48 10.53 -4.78 -0.91
C ARG A 48 10.73 -3.53 -1.78
N CYS A 49 10.93 -3.68 -3.08
CA CYS A 49 11.07 -2.55 -4.00
C CYS A 49 9.80 -1.69 -4.11
N TYR A 50 8.63 -2.29 -3.86
CA TYR A 50 7.35 -1.58 -3.83
C TYR A 50 7.15 -0.79 -2.53
N LEU A 51 7.74 -1.21 -1.42
CA LEU A 51 7.66 -0.49 -0.15
C LEU A 51 8.32 0.88 -0.22
N SER A 52 9.49 0.98 -0.86
CA SER A 52 10.15 2.28 -1.09
C SER A 52 9.25 3.21 -1.89
N ARG A 53 8.68 2.72 -3.01
CA ARG A 53 7.73 3.50 -3.81
C ARG A 53 6.49 3.92 -3.03
N MET A 54 5.95 3.05 -2.18
CA MET A 54 4.81 3.40 -1.31
C MET A 54 5.19 4.44 -0.25
N CYS A 55 6.44 4.46 0.20
CA CYS A 55 6.95 5.52 1.07
C CYS A 55 7.10 6.85 0.29
N ASP A 56 7.66 6.81 -0.92
CA ASP A 56 7.79 7.99 -1.79
C ASP A 56 6.44 8.60 -2.17
N GLU A 57 5.43 7.75 -2.39
CA GLU A 57 4.05 8.15 -2.70
C GLU A 57 3.25 8.59 -1.46
N GLY A 58 3.82 8.50 -0.25
CA GLY A 58 3.16 8.93 0.99
C GLY A 58 2.05 8.00 1.48
N LEU A 59 2.06 6.73 1.07
CA LEU A 59 1.11 5.70 1.55
C LEU A 59 1.60 5.06 2.85
N LEU A 60 2.92 4.89 2.97
CA LEU A 60 3.59 4.36 4.14
C LEU A 60 4.64 5.35 4.65
N VAL A 61 4.89 5.34 5.94
CA VAL A 61 6.01 6.06 6.57
C VAL A 61 6.97 5.03 7.13
N LYS A 62 8.26 5.19 6.81
CA LYS A 62 9.32 4.42 7.45
C LYS A 62 9.54 4.95 8.86
N VAL A 63 9.08 4.20 9.85
CA VAL A 63 9.23 4.52 11.29
C VAL A 63 10.56 4.02 11.87
N GLY A 64 11.20 3.05 11.21
CA GLY A 64 12.48 2.50 11.65
C GLY A 64 13.07 1.50 10.66
N TYR A 65 14.15 0.84 11.05
CA TYR A 65 14.77 -0.18 10.21
C TYR A 65 13.80 -1.36 9.98
N GLY A 66 13.37 -1.53 8.73
CA GLY A 66 12.43 -2.58 8.33
C GLY A 66 11.03 -2.44 8.95
N ARG A 67 10.66 -1.25 9.43
CA ARG A 67 9.33 -0.96 10.01
C ARG A 67 8.64 0.15 9.25
N HIS A 68 7.39 -0.08 8.91
CA HIS A 68 6.54 0.83 8.17
C HIS A 68 5.21 1.03 8.89
N ARG A 69 4.65 2.22 8.77
CA ARG A 69 3.33 2.58 9.31
C ARG A 69 2.47 3.14 8.19
N ALA A 70 1.17 2.89 8.23
CA ALA A 70 0.25 3.52 7.29
C ALA A 70 0.20 5.03 7.54
N VAL A 71 0.26 5.81 6.46
CA VAL A 71 -0.17 7.21 6.52
C VAL A 71 -1.68 7.17 6.63
N LEU A 72 -2.20 7.46 7.83
CA LEU A 72 -3.63 7.70 7.99
C LEU A 72 -3.93 9.00 7.23
N PRO A 73 -4.81 8.99 6.22
CA PRO A 73 -5.35 10.24 5.73
C PRO A 73 -6.03 10.89 6.94
N LYS A 74 -5.67 12.15 7.21
CA LYS A 74 -6.40 12.97 8.16
C LYS A 74 -7.86 12.94 7.70
N ALA A 75 -8.71 12.21 8.42
CA ALA A 75 -10.14 12.26 8.19
C ALA A 75 -10.55 13.72 8.38
N ALA A 76 -10.94 14.36 7.28
CA ALA A 76 -11.56 15.68 7.28
C ALA A 76 -13.07 15.48 7.45
#